data_AF-A0A4S2FLP4-F1
#
_entry.id   AF-A0A4S2FLP4-F1
#
_cell.length_a   1.000
_cell.length_b   1.000
_cell.length_c   1.000
_cell.angle_alpha   90.00
_cell.angle_beta   90.00
_cell.angle_gamma   90.00
#
_symmetry.space_group_name_H-M   'P 1'
#
loop_
_entity.id
_entity.type
_entity.pdbx_description
1 polymer ?
#
loop_
_entity_poly.entity_id
_entity_poly.type
_entity_poly.pdbx_seq_one_letter_code
_entity_poly.pdbx_strand_id
1 'polypeptide(L)'
;MVAKISIGSSLYGALSYNGMKMNRDEGRVLGANKIMLPADGHIDIARMVENFNLFMPKTGRTKKPVLHISLNPHPDDNLTEQQYEILAREYLDKLGFGEQPYIIYKHMDIDRHHIHIVTVNVNEQGKRLNQDFLFRRSKKITTELEEKYNLHKAQREKISPDMPIRRIDPAGDLKRQVANTVKMVGMRYKFQTIGEYNAILSGQCKKAVVNF
;
A
#
# COMPACT_ATOMS: atom_id res chain seq x y z
N MET A 1 6.06 0.12 8.61
CA MET A 1 4.94 -0.30 7.72
C MET A 1 3.88 0.79 7.43
N VAL A 2 3.65 1.07 6.15
CA VAL A 2 2.58 1.97 5.65
C VAL A 2 1.46 1.16 5.01
N ALA A 3 0.22 1.38 5.45
CA ALA A 3 -0.98 0.84 4.81
C ALA A 3 -1.63 1.87 3.87
N LYS A 4 -2.05 1.42 2.69
CA LYS A 4 -2.96 2.19 1.81
C LYS A 4 -4.22 1.37 1.55
N ILE A 5 -5.38 2.00 1.70
CA ILE A 5 -6.68 1.38 1.50
C ILE A 5 -7.39 2.10 0.35
N SER A 6 -7.89 1.34 -0.62
CA SER A 6 -8.71 1.80 -1.73
C SER A 6 -10.05 1.10 -1.71
N ILE A 7 -11.13 1.87 -1.75
CA ILE A 7 -12.51 1.38 -1.79
C ILE A 7 -13.04 1.58 -3.20
N GLY A 8 -13.35 0.49 -3.90
CA GLY A 8 -13.66 0.47 -5.32
C GLY A 8 -14.93 -0.29 -5.67
N SER A 9 -15.34 -0.20 -6.93
CA SER A 9 -16.50 -0.91 -7.49
C SER A 9 -16.15 -2.17 -8.26
N SER A 10 -14.93 -2.26 -8.81
CA SER A 10 -14.54 -3.34 -9.74
C SER A 10 -13.69 -4.40 -9.06
N LEU A 11 -14.31 -5.56 -8.80
CA LEU A 11 -13.61 -6.73 -8.28
C LEU A 11 -12.68 -7.31 -9.34
N TYR A 12 -13.19 -7.46 -10.56
CA TYR A 12 -12.42 -7.93 -11.71
C TYR A 12 -11.16 -7.07 -11.91
N GLY A 13 -11.29 -5.74 -11.83
CA GLY A 13 -10.16 -4.82 -11.97
C GLY A 13 -9.11 -5.00 -10.86
N ALA A 14 -9.56 -5.16 -9.60
CA ALA A 14 -8.65 -5.40 -8.49
C ALA A 14 -7.92 -6.74 -8.62
N LEU A 15 -8.63 -7.82 -8.96
CA LEU A 15 -8.03 -9.14 -9.14
C LEU A 15 -7.10 -9.19 -10.37
N SER A 16 -7.54 -8.66 -11.52
CA SER A 16 -6.73 -8.64 -12.75
C SER A 16 -5.42 -7.90 -12.57
N TYR A 17 -5.46 -6.74 -11.90
CA TYR A 17 -4.26 -5.94 -11.65
C TYR A 17 -3.21 -6.72 -10.85
N ASN A 18 -3.64 -7.45 -9.82
CA ASN A 18 -2.72 -8.26 -8.99
C ASN A 18 -2.30 -9.56 -9.70
N GLY A 19 -3.21 -10.22 -10.43
CA GLY A 19 -2.91 -11.44 -11.18
C GLY A 19 -1.95 -11.23 -12.34
N MET A 20 -1.97 -10.06 -13.01
CA MET A 20 -1.01 -9.76 -14.07
C MET A 20 0.45 -9.77 -13.58
N LYS A 21 0.69 -9.37 -12.32
CA LYS A 21 2.04 -9.39 -11.73
C LYS A 21 2.51 -10.81 -11.42
N MET A 22 1.59 -11.73 -11.15
CA MET A 22 1.93 -13.15 -10.99
C MET A 22 2.42 -13.78 -12.28
N ASN A 23 1.80 -13.44 -13.41
CA ASN A 23 2.18 -13.96 -14.72
C ASN A 23 3.53 -13.42 -15.24
N ARG A 24 4.13 -12.46 -14.54
CA ARG A 24 5.47 -11.91 -14.85
C ARG A 24 6.55 -12.38 -13.87
N ASP A 25 6.25 -13.37 -13.04
CA ASP A 25 7.08 -13.82 -11.91
C ASP A 25 7.35 -12.76 -10.83
N GLU A 26 6.74 -11.58 -10.94
CA GLU A 26 6.86 -10.44 -10.01
C GLU A 26 5.93 -10.55 -8.79
N GLY A 27 5.13 -11.62 -8.69
CA GLY A 27 4.20 -11.80 -7.58
C GLY A 27 3.95 -13.25 -7.17
N ARG A 28 3.44 -13.45 -5.96
CA ARG A 28 3.07 -14.77 -5.37
C ARG A 28 1.75 -14.64 -4.61
N VAL A 29 0.91 -15.68 -4.62
CA VAL A 29 -0.21 -15.79 -3.67
C VAL A 29 0.35 -16.33 -2.36
N LEU A 30 0.13 -15.59 -1.28
CA LEU A 30 0.55 -16.03 0.06
C LEU A 30 -0.56 -16.79 0.79
N GLY A 31 -1.81 -16.43 0.53
CA GLY A 31 -2.94 -17.08 1.21
C GLY A 31 -4.28 -16.54 0.74
N ALA A 32 -5.32 -17.29 1.08
CA ALA A 32 -6.70 -16.92 0.83
C ALA A 32 -7.61 -17.34 1.98
N ASN A 33 -8.80 -16.74 2.01
CA ASN A 33 -9.90 -17.15 2.87
C ASN A 33 -11.17 -17.21 2.03
N LYS A 34 -11.94 -18.30 2.17
CA LYS A 34 -13.20 -18.55 1.44
C LYS A 34 -13.10 -18.48 -0.10
N ILE A 35 -11.89 -18.38 -0.64
CA ILE A 35 -11.59 -18.34 -2.08
C ILE A 35 -10.76 -19.58 -2.41
N MET A 36 -11.19 -20.33 -3.42
CA MET A 36 -10.43 -21.46 -3.92
C MET A 36 -9.22 -20.95 -4.71
N LEU A 37 -8.04 -21.45 -4.33
CA LEU A 37 -6.81 -21.28 -5.10
C LEU A 37 -6.58 -22.54 -5.93
N PRO A 38 -6.25 -22.42 -7.23
CA PRO A 38 -5.92 -23.58 -8.04
C PRO A 38 -4.59 -24.21 -7.61
N ALA A 39 -4.53 -25.54 -7.64
CA ALA A 39 -3.42 -26.32 -7.09
C ALA A 39 -2.12 -26.21 -7.90
N ASP A 40 -2.22 -25.80 -9.17
CA ASP A 40 -1.10 -25.57 -10.07
C ASP A 40 -0.47 -24.17 -9.91
N GLY A 41 -1.04 -23.31 -9.06
CA GLY A 41 -0.57 -21.95 -8.81
C GLY A 41 -0.93 -20.94 -9.91
N HIS A 42 -1.59 -21.36 -11.00
CA HIS A 42 -1.99 -20.47 -12.09
C HIS A 42 -3.29 -19.75 -11.77
N ILE A 43 -3.23 -18.43 -11.61
CA ILE A 43 -4.43 -17.66 -11.29
C ILE A 43 -5.39 -17.56 -12.49
N ASP A 44 -6.56 -18.16 -12.32
CA ASP A 44 -7.74 -17.89 -13.15
C ASP A 44 -8.58 -16.77 -12.53
N ILE A 45 -8.45 -15.57 -13.09
CA ILE A 45 -9.18 -14.38 -12.62
C ILE A 45 -10.69 -14.53 -12.75
N ALA A 46 -11.18 -15.17 -13.81
CA ALA A 46 -12.62 -15.32 -14.03
C ALA A 46 -13.21 -16.21 -12.93
N ARG A 47 -12.58 -17.36 -12.67
CA ARG A 47 -12.97 -18.27 -11.59
C ARG A 47 -12.86 -17.62 -10.21
N MET A 48 -11.84 -16.81 -9.97
CA MET A 48 -11.74 -16.07 -8.72
C MET A 48 -12.90 -15.09 -8.53
N VAL A 49 -13.24 -14.32 -9.57
CA VAL A 49 -14.39 -13.40 -9.53
C VAL A 49 -15.68 -14.16 -9.23
N GLU A 50 -15.89 -15.32 -9.84
CA GLU A 50 -17.02 -16.19 -9.54
C GLU A 50 -17.04 -16.62 -8.06
N ASN A 51 -15.91 -17.08 -7.50
CA ASN A 51 -15.82 -17.45 -6.09
C ASN A 51 -16.18 -16.29 -5.16
N PHE A 52 -15.66 -15.10 -5.41
CA PHE A 52 -16.02 -13.90 -4.64
C PHE A 52 -17.49 -13.53 -4.79
N ASN A 53 -18.05 -13.67 -6.00
CA ASN A 53 -19.47 -13.37 -6.26
C ASN A 53 -20.42 -14.28 -5.47
N LEU A 54 -19.99 -15.49 -5.06
CA LEU A 54 -20.78 -16.34 -4.17
C LEU A 54 -21.02 -15.71 -2.79
N PHE A 55 -20.12 -14.83 -2.35
CA PHE A 55 -20.22 -14.10 -1.09
C PHE A 55 -20.78 -12.69 -1.26
N MET A 56 -21.08 -12.28 -2.49
CA MET A 56 -21.71 -10.99 -2.75
C MET A 56 -23.23 -11.17 -2.93
N PRO A 57 -24.03 -10.25 -2.38
CA PRO A 57 -25.47 -10.31 -2.54
C PRO A 57 -25.85 -10.15 -4.02
N LYS A 58 -26.76 -10.99 -4.54
CA LYS A 58 -27.34 -10.80 -5.88
C LYS A 58 -28.14 -9.48 -5.98
N THR A 59 -28.61 -8.98 -4.84
CA THR A 59 -29.36 -7.73 -4.70
C THR A 59 -28.74 -6.89 -3.59
N GLY A 60 -28.09 -5.78 -3.93
CA GLY A 60 -27.43 -4.91 -2.96
C GLY A 60 -27.22 -3.50 -3.50
N ARG A 61 -27.28 -2.50 -2.61
CA ARG A 61 -27.13 -1.07 -2.95
C ARG A 61 -25.70 -0.54 -2.80
N THR A 62 -24.76 -1.38 -2.35
CA THR A 62 -23.39 -0.94 -2.06
C THR A 62 -22.64 -0.67 -3.36
N LYS A 63 -22.52 0.60 -3.74
CA LYS A 63 -21.83 1.05 -4.97
C LYS A 63 -20.34 0.68 -5.02
N LYS A 64 -19.71 0.46 -3.86
CA LYS A 64 -18.28 0.15 -3.75
C LYS A 64 -18.05 -1.05 -2.83
N PRO A 65 -18.34 -2.28 -3.31
CA PRO A 65 -18.25 -3.48 -2.49
C PRO A 65 -16.82 -4.01 -2.36
N VAL A 66 -15.83 -3.44 -3.05
CA VAL A 66 -14.45 -3.96 -3.07
C VAL A 66 -13.55 -3.12 -2.19
N LEU A 67 -12.71 -3.80 -1.41
CA LEU A 67 -11.64 -3.21 -0.63
C LEU A 67 -10.30 -3.78 -1.09
N HIS A 68 -9.40 -2.90 -1.50
CA HIS A 68 -8.04 -3.24 -1.86
C HIS A 68 -7.08 -2.57 -0.89
N ILE A 69 -6.22 -3.35 -0.24
CA ILE A 69 -5.29 -2.88 0.78
C ILE A 69 -3.87 -3.23 0.33
N SER A 70 -2.94 -2.28 0.44
CA SER A 70 -1.51 -2.59 0.36
C SER A 70 -0.85 -2.34 1.71
N LEU A 71 -0.08 -3.32 2.18
CA LEU A 71 0.76 -3.21 3.37
C LEU A 71 2.22 -3.18 2.93
N ASN A 72 2.92 -2.11 3.30
CA ASN A 72 4.24 -1.79 2.80
C ASN A 72 5.20 -1.65 3.99
N PRO A 73 5.89 -2.72 4.42
CA PRO A 73 6.98 -2.64 5.39
C PRO A 73 8.11 -1.71 4.93
N HIS A 74 9.05 -1.40 5.83
CA HIS A 74 10.27 -0.70 5.43
C HIS A 74 11.09 -1.58 4.49
N PRO A 75 11.86 -1.03 3.54
CA PRO A 75 12.72 -1.84 2.65
C PRO A 75 13.69 -2.76 3.40
N ASP A 76 14.13 -2.36 4.60
CA ASP A 76 15.03 -3.17 5.44
C ASP A 76 14.29 -4.21 6.31
N ASP A 77 12.95 -4.23 6.31
CA ASP A 77 12.16 -5.25 7.00
C ASP A 77 12.11 -6.53 6.15
N ASN A 78 12.81 -7.57 6.60
CA ASN A 78 12.87 -8.86 5.91
C ASN A 78 11.87 -9.86 6.50
N LEU A 79 10.64 -9.82 6.02
CA LEU A 79 9.59 -10.77 6.40
C LEU A 79 9.61 -12.00 5.47
N THR A 80 9.48 -13.20 6.06
CA THR A 80 9.21 -14.42 5.29
C THR A 80 7.79 -14.39 4.73
N GLU A 81 7.53 -15.20 3.71
CA GLU A 81 6.19 -15.32 3.11
C GLU A 81 5.13 -15.74 4.12
N GLN A 82 5.47 -16.67 5.01
CA GLN A 82 4.62 -17.09 6.11
C GLN A 82 4.35 -15.94 7.09
N GLN A 83 5.37 -15.13 7.43
CA GLN A 83 5.16 -13.97 8.30
C GLN A 83 4.27 -12.93 7.65
N TYR A 84 4.44 -12.66 6.35
CA TYR A 84 3.56 -11.78 5.60
C TYR A 84 2.11 -12.25 5.63
N GLU A 85 1.87 -13.56 5.42
CA GLU A 85 0.53 -14.14 5.46
C GLU A 85 -0.11 -13.98 6.85
N ILE A 86 0.60 -14.38 7.91
CA ILE A 86 0.10 -14.28 9.29
C ILE A 86 -0.20 -12.82 9.65
N LEU A 87 0.72 -11.91 9.32
CA LEU A 87 0.55 -10.47 9.56
C LEU A 87 -0.66 -9.92 8.81
N ALA A 88 -0.89 -10.34 7.55
CA ALA A 88 -2.04 -9.92 6.76
C ALA A 88 -3.37 -10.40 7.36
N ARG A 89 -3.43 -11.65 7.81
CA ARG A 89 -4.61 -12.23 8.46
C ARG A 89 -4.94 -11.48 9.76
N GLU A 90 -3.95 -11.29 10.63
CA GLU A 90 -4.10 -10.54 11.88
C GLU A 90 -4.54 -9.08 11.63
N TYR A 91 -4.00 -8.45 10.59
CA TYR A 91 -4.41 -7.11 10.17
C TYR A 91 -5.90 -7.07 9.79
N LEU A 92 -6.38 -8.03 8.99
CA LEU A 92 -7.78 -8.10 8.56
C LEU A 92 -8.72 -8.39 9.73
N ASP A 93 -8.35 -9.30 10.63
CA ASP A 93 -9.14 -9.61 11.83
C ASP A 93 -9.37 -8.36 12.67
N LYS A 94 -8.31 -7.63 13.00
CA LYS A 94 -8.39 -6.37 13.76
C LYS A 94 -9.14 -5.27 13.00
N LEU A 95 -9.06 -5.26 11.66
CA LEU A 95 -9.78 -4.29 10.83
C LEU A 95 -11.28 -4.64 10.70
N GLY A 96 -11.69 -5.86 11.04
CA GLY A 96 -13.07 -6.35 10.97
C GLY A 96 -13.43 -6.98 9.62
N PHE A 97 -12.43 -7.43 8.86
CA PHE A 97 -12.56 -8.08 7.55
C PHE A 97 -12.06 -9.54 7.56
N GLY A 98 -11.64 -10.07 8.72
CA GLY A 98 -11.12 -11.44 8.87
C GLY A 98 -12.05 -12.54 8.33
N GLU A 99 -13.35 -12.36 8.51
CA GLU A 99 -14.37 -13.30 8.05
C GLU A 99 -14.76 -13.13 6.57
N GLN A 100 -14.24 -12.10 5.89
CA GLN A 100 -14.56 -11.87 4.48
C GLN A 100 -13.78 -12.80 3.57
N PRO A 101 -14.29 -13.12 2.37
CA PRO A 101 -13.44 -13.70 1.35
C PRO A 101 -12.29 -12.73 1.05
N TYR A 102 -11.08 -13.26 0.98
CA TYR A 102 -9.91 -12.47 0.59
C TYR A 102 -8.84 -13.32 -0.07
N ILE A 103 -7.95 -12.63 -0.78
CA ILE A 103 -6.69 -13.15 -1.26
C ILE A 103 -5.56 -12.19 -0.89
N ILE A 104 -4.41 -12.75 -0.55
CA ILE A 104 -3.18 -12.03 -0.19
C ILE A 104 -2.14 -12.32 -1.28
N TYR A 105 -1.70 -11.27 -1.94
CA TYR A 105 -0.62 -11.28 -2.92
C TYR A 105 0.63 -10.66 -2.31
N LYS A 106 1.79 -11.23 -2.61
CA LYS A 106 3.09 -10.57 -2.44
C LYS A 106 3.55 -10.06 -3.80
N HIS A 107 4.04 -8.82 -3.85
CA HIS A 107 4.69 -8.27 -5.03
C HIS A 107 6.15 -7.94 -4.75
N MET A 108 6.97 -8.11 -5.78
CA MET A 108 8.42 -7.88 -5.81
C MET A 108 8.83 -6.98 -6.99
N ASP A 109 7.87 -6.22 -7.54
CA ASP A 109 8.02 -5.36 -8.73
C ASP A 109 8.78 -4.05 -8.48
N ILE A 110 9.16 -3.79 -7.23
CA ILE A 110 9.93 -2.62 -6.80
C ILE A 110 10.93 -3.05 -5.72
N ASP A 111 11.93 -2.22 -5.41
CA ASP A 111 12.98 -2.48 -4.39
C ASP A 111 12.47 -2.84 -2.99
N ARG A 112 11.15 -2.78 -2.75
CA ARG A 112 10.51 -3.19 -1.50
C ARG A 112 9.48 -4.29 -1.75
N HIS A 113 9.60 -5.36 -0.98
CA HIS A 113 8.56 -6.37 -0.92
C HIS A 113 7.36 -5.82 -0.16
N HIS A 114 6.18 -5.99 -0.74
CA HIS A 114 4.94 -5.54 -0.15
C HIS A 114 3.81 -6.50 -0.49
N ILE A 115 2.73 -6.43 0.27
CA ILE A 115 1.58 -7.29 0.05
C ILE A 115 0.35 -6.49 -0.32
N HIS A 116 -0.48 -7.10 -1.16
CA HIS A 116 -1.78 -6.62 -1.56
C HIS A 116 -2.86 -7.59 -1.08
N ILE A 117 -3.93 -7.05 -0.53
CA ILE A 117 -5.07 -7.82 -0.06
C ILE A 117 -6.29 -7.32 -0.81
N VAL A 118 -6.96 -8.23 -1.52
CA VAL A 118 -8.26 -7.95 -2.16
C VAL A 118 -9.34 -8.67 -1.36
N THR A 119 -10.34 -7.91 -0.90
CA THR A 119 -11.49 -8.42 -0.15
C THR A 119 -12.76 -7.65 -0.49
N VAL A 120 -13.89 -8.07 0.07
CA VAL A 120 -15.19 -7.40 -0.09
C VAL A 120 -15.59 -6.67 1.20
N ASN A 121 -16.37 -5.62 1.02
CA ASN A 121 -16.80 -4.68 2.05
C ASN A 121 -18.30 -4.80 2.34
N VAL A 122 -18.85 -5.97 2.11
CA VAL A 122 -20.25 -6.31 2.35
C VAL A 122 -20.32 -7.63 3.10
N ASN A 123 -21.27 -7.77 4.00
CA ASN A 123 -21.56 -9.06 4.62
C ASN A 123 -22.44 -9.92 3.69
N GLU A 124 -22.76 -11.14 4.14
CA GLU A 124 -23.60 -12.10 3.40
C GLU A 124 -25.01 -11.56 3.08
N GLN A 125 -25.51 -10.62 3.88
CA GLN A 125 -26.79 -9.93 3.64
C GLN A 125 -26.64 -8.71 2.72
N GLY A 126 -25.44 -8.45 2.20
CA GLY A 126 -25.16 -7.33 1.31
C GLY A 126 -25.02 -5.97 1.96
N LYS A 127 -25.06 -5.92 3.30
CA LYS A 127 -24.88 -4.69 4.07
C LYS A 127 -23.39 -4.36 4.12
N ARG A 128 -23.08 -3.08 3.89
CA ARG A 128 -21.71 -2.57 4.02
C ARG A 128 -21.15 -2.83 5.41
N LEU A 129 -19.91 -3.31 5.49
CA LEU A 129 -19.18 -3.45 6.76
C LEU A 129 -18.87 -2.09 7.39
N ASN A 130 -18.46 -2.11 8.66
CA ASN A 130 -18.13 -0.90 9.39
C ASN A 130 -16.88 -0.22 8.79
N GLN A 131 -17.05 1.00 8.29
CA GLN A 131 -15.97 1.83 7.73
C GLN A 131 -15.62 3.03 8.60
N ASP A 132 -16.22 3.14 9.77
CA ASP A 132 -16.00 4.26 10.67
C ASP A 132 -14.54 4.24 11.12
N PHE A 133 -13.91 5.40 10.93
CA PHE A 133 -12.50 5.61 11.25
C PHE A 133 -11.56 4.56 10.62
N LEU A 134 -11.92 3.96 9.47
CA LEU A 134 -11.18 2.85 8.84
C LEU A 134 -9.67 3.13 8.73
N PHE A 135 -9.30 4.30 8.22
CA PHE A 135 -7.90 4.70 8.06
C PHE A 135 -7.17 4.89 9.40
N ARG A 136 -7.85 5.43 10.41
CA ARG A 136 -7.29 5.62 11.76
C ARG A 136 -7.09 4.26 12.45
N ARG A 137 -8.08 3.37 12.34
CA ARG A 137 -8.01 2.00 12.85
C ARG A 137 -6.87 1.25 12.16
N SER A 138 -6.80 1.31 10.83
CA SER A 138 -5.68 0.74 10.07
C SER A 138 -4.33 1.26 10.55
N LYS A 139 -4.17 2.57 10.77
CA LYS A 139 -2.89 3.11 11.25
C LYS A 139 -2.54 2.57 12.64
N LYS A 140 -3.51 2.49 13.55
CA LYS A 140 -3.32 1.90 14.88
C LYS A 140 -2.85 0.45 14.77
N ILE A 141 -3.56 -0.35 13.96
CA ILE A 141 -3.22 -1.77 13.72
C ILE A 141 -1.82 -1.90 13.13
N THR A 142 -1.44 -1.10 12.13
CA THR A 142 -0.08 -1.16 11.58
C THR A 142 0.99 -0.84 12.62
N THR A 143 0.74 0.09 13.55
CA THR A 143 1.68 0.39 14.64
C THR A 143 1.81 -0.79 15.61
N GLU A 144 0.70 -1.43 15.98
CA GLU A 144 0.70 -2.61 16.84
C GLU A 144 1.46 -3.78 16.19
N LEU A 145 1.28 -3.99 14.88
CA LEU A 145 1.98 -5.02 14.11
C LEU A 145 3.47 -4.70 13.96
N GLU A 146 3.83 -3.43 13.75
CA GLU A 146 5.24 -3.02 13.75
C GLU A 146 5.94 -3.40 15.06
N GLU A 147 5.28 -3.17 16.20
CA GLU A 147 5.82 -3.53 17.52
C GLU A 147 5.89 -5.05 17.71
N LYS A 148 4.81 -5.77 17.38
CA LYS A 148 4.73 -7.23 17.58
C LYS A 148 5.76 -8.00 16.75
N TYR A 149 5.97 -7.59 15.51
CA TYR A 149 6.89 -8.27 14.57
C TYR A 149 8.28 -7.62 14.55
N ASN A 150 8.57 -6.69 15.46
CA ASN A 150 9.84 -5.95 15.54
C ASN A 150 10.25 -5.30 14.20
N LEU A 151 9.29 -4.66 13.54
CA LEU A 151 9.48 -3.98 12.27
C LEU A 151 9.80 -2.50 12.47
N HIS A 152 10.41 -1.91 11.45
CA HIS A 152 10.64 -0.47 11.42
C HIS A 152 9.31 0.29 11.49
N LYS A 153 9.17 1.10 12.54
CA LYS A 153 8.01 1.96 12.72
C LYS A 153 7.91 2.95 11.58
N ALA A 154 6.75 3.02 10.93
CA ALA A 154 6.49 4.04 9.93
C ALA A 154 6.35 5.41 10.60
N GLN A 155 7.47 6.11 10.73
CA GLN A 155 7.52 7.48 11.18
C GLN A 155 7.14 8.41 10.03
N ARG A 156 6.32 9.42 10.31
CA ARG A 156 6.35 10.61 9.45
C ARG A 156 7.68 11.29 9.71
N GLU A 157 8.52 11.42 8.68
CA GLU A 157 9.65 12.34 8.75
C GLU A 157 9.09 13.72 9.12
N LYS A 158 9.34 14.14 10.36
CA LYS A 158 9.07 15.50 10.81
C LYS A 158 10.13 16.39 10.19
N ILE A 159 9.91 16.74 8.94
CA ILE A 159 10.67 17.77 8.25
C ILE A 159 10.36 19.08 8.97
N SER A 160 11.32 19.60 9.73
CA SER A 160 11.22 20.88 10.44
C SER A 160 12.09 21.93 9.73
N PRO A 161 11.75 23.23 9.85
CA PRO A 161 12.58 24.30 9.30
C PRO A 161 14.03 24.33 9.84
N ASP A 162 14.37 23.55 10.87
CA ASP A 162 15.70 23.55 11.47
C ASP A 162 16.61 22.45 10.87
N MET A 163 16.06 21.45 10.17
CA MET A 163 16.86 20.38 9.55
C MET A 163 17.75 20.91 8.41
N PRO A 164 19.05 20.60 8.35
CA PRO A 164 19.90 21.10 7.27
C PRO A 164 19.40 20.60 5.90
N ILE A 165 19.34 21.49 4.90
CA ILE A 165 19.11 21.06 3.52
C ILE A 165 20.40 20.38 3.07
N ARG A 166 20.29 19.08 2.74
CA ARG A 166 21.43 18.29 2.26
C ARG A 166 21.48 18.36 0.73
N ARG A 167 22.68 18.30 0.17
CA ARG A 167 22.84 18.12 -1.27
C ARG A 167 22.21 16.80 -1.69
N ILE A 168 21.61 16.81 -2.87
CA ILE A 168 21.03 15.62 -3.50
C ILE A 168 22.18 14.68 -3.88
N ASP A 169 22.08 13.45 -3.40
CA ASP A 169 22.89 12.31 -3.81
C ASP A 169 22.18 11.56 -4.95
N PRO A 170 22.73 11.56 -6.18
CA PRO A 170 22.15 10.84 -7.32
C PRO A 170 22.06 9.32 -7.12
N ALA A 171 22.86 8.73 -6.23
CA ALA A 171 22.83 7.29 -5.96
C ALA A 171 21.71 6.86 -4.98
N GLY A 172 21.04 7.82 -4.33
CA GLY A 172 19.97 7.56 -3.37
C GLY A 172 18.56 7.72 -3.94
N ASP A 173 17.54 7.73 -3.07
CA ASP A 173 16.14 7.98 -3.44
C ASP A 173 15.95 9.44 -3.89
N LEU A 174 16.17 9.70 -5.19
CA LEU A 174 16.12 11.02 -5.80
C LEU A 174 14.76 11.71 -5.57
N LYS A 175 13.67 10.95 -5.69
CA LYS A 175 12.31 11.47 -5.54
C LYS A 175 12.07 11.98 -4.12
N ARG A 176 12.47 11.20 -3.11
CA ARG A 176 12.40 11.61 -1.70
C ARG A 176 13.29 12.82 -1.43
N GLN A 177 14.53 12.80 -1.91
CA GLN A 177 15.48 13.90 -1.70
C GLN A 177 14.99 15.21 -2.29
N VAL A 178 14.52 15.21 -3.54
CA VAL A 178 13.94 16.39 -4.19
C VAL A 178 12.70 16.88 -3.43
N ALA A 179 11.77 15.98 -3.07
CA ALA A 179 10.57 16.35 -2.33
C ALA A 179 10.89 17.01 -0.98
N ASN A 180 11.87 16.48 -0.25
CA ASN A 180 12.30 17.01 1.04
C ASN A 180 12.97 18.38 0.87
N THR A 181 13.85 18.56 -0.12
CA THR A 181 14.49 19.85 -0.42
C THR A 181 13.48 20.92 -0.79
N VAL A 182 12.53 20.59 -1.68
CA VAL A 182 11.43 21.48 -2.10
C VAL A 182 10.62 21.93 -0.89
N LYS A 183 10.20 20.98 -0.05
CA LYS A 183 9.42 21.26 1.16
C LYS A 183 10.20 22.14 2.14
N MET A 184 11.48 21.85 2.35
CA MET A 184 12.34 22.61 3.25
C MET A 184 12.58 24.05 2.80
N VAL A 185 12.80 24.27 1.50
CA VAL A 185 12.91 25.62 0.94
C VAL A 185 11.60 26.37 1.15
N GLY A 186 10.46 25.76 0.84
CA GLY A 186 9.13 26.31 1.09
C GLY A 186 8.85 26.66 2.56
N MET A 187 9.40 25.90 3.51
CA MET A 187 9.21 26.13 4.94
C MET A 187 10.13 27.20 5.53
N ARG A 188 11.34 27.35 4.99
CA ARG A 188 12.38 28.25 5.54
C ARG A 188 12.34 29.67 4.99
N TYR A 189 11.95 29.80 3.73
CA TYR A 189 12.10 31.05 2.99
C TYR A 189 10.72 31.59 2.60
N LYS A 190 10.64 32.91 2.49
CA LYS A 190 9.51 33.61 1.90
C LYS A 190 9.96 34.15 0.55
N PHE A 191 9.08 34.06 -0.44
CA PHE A 191 9.35 34.47 -1.81
C PHE A 191 8.23 35.39 -2.27
N GLN A 192 8.57 36.38 -3.08
CA GLN A 192 7.60 37.26 -3.74
C GLN A 192 7.34 36.81 -5.18
N THR A 193 8.27 36.04 -5.77
CA THR A 193 8.15 35.55 -7.14
C THR A 193 8.59 34.09 -7.27
N ILE A 194 8.13 33.41 -8.33
CA ILE A 194 8.60 32.05 -8.66
C ILE A 194 10.09 32.03 -9.05
N GLY A 195 10.61 33.15 -9.57
CA GLY A 195 12.02 33.30 -9.92
C GLY A 195 12.94 33.21 -8.70
N GLU A 196 12.57 33.89 -7.60
CA GLU A 196 13.29 33.80 -6.32
C GLU A 196 13.26 32.38 -5.74
N TYR A 197 12.10 31.73 -5.80
CA TYR A 197 11.95 30.34 -5.37
C TYR A 197 12.88 29.39 -6.16
N ASN A 198 12.90 29.53 -7.48
CA ASN A 198 13.75 28.73 -8.37
C ASN A 198 15.25 29.02 -8.17
N ALA A 199 15.63 30.27 -7.88
CA ALA A 199 17.01 30.63 -7.59
C ALA A 199 17.53 29.93 -6.31
N ILE A 200 16.71 29.88 -5.26
CA ILE A 200 17.07 29.18 -4.02
C ILE A 200 17.12 27.66 -4.25
N LEU A 201 16.13 27.07 -4.91
CA LEU A 201 16.12 25.63 -5.22
C LEU A 201 17.33 25.22 -6.07
N SER A 202 17.63 25.96 -7.13
CA SER A 202 18.77 25.67 -7.99
C SER A 202 20.10 25.78 -7.23
N GLY A 203 20.22 26.70 -6.26
CA GLY A 203 21.36 26.79 -5.35
C GLY A 203 21.57 25.51 -4.51
N GLN A 204 20.50 24.82 -4.13
CA GLN A 204 20.55 23.55 -3.39
C GLN A 204 20.77 22.32 -4.29
N CYS A 205 20.40 22.42 -5.57
CA CYS A 205 20.48 21.33 -6.56
C CYS A 205 21.73 21.39 -7.47
N LYS A 206 22.64 22.37 -7.29
CA LYS A 206 23.85 22.51 -8.12
C LYS A 206 24.84 21.35 -7.93
N LYS A 207 24.59 20.30 -8.72
CA LYS A 207 25.37 19.13 -9.17
C LYS A 207 24.56 17.80 -9.21
N ALA A 208 23.24 17.87 -9.34
CA ALA A 208 22.43 16.76 -9.86
C ALA A 208 21.83 17.16 -11.22
N VAL A 209 22.69 17.46 -12.20
CA VAL A 209 22.30 17.56 -13.61
C VAL A 209 23.38 16.83 -14.39
N VAL A 210 23.15 15.55 -14.65
CA VAL A 210 23.75 14.85 -15.78
C VAL A 210 22.66 14.77 -16.82
N ASN A 211 22.84 15.60 -17.85
CA ASN A 211 22.35 15.54 -19.22
C ASN A 211 21.24 14.53 -19.55
N PHE A 212 20.10 15.07 -20.01
CA PHE A 212 19.26 14.40 -21.01
C PHE A 212 19.91 14.55 -22.39
#